data_AF-A0A520U0H7-F1
#
_entry.id   AF-A0A520U0H7-F1
#
_cell.length_a   1.000
_cell.length_b   1.000
_cell.length_c   1.000
_cell.angle_alpha   90.00
_cell.angle_beta   90.00
_cell.angle_gamma   90.00
#
_symmetry.space_group_name_H-M   'P 1'
#
loop_
_entity.id
_entity.type
_entity.pdbx_description
1 polymer ?
#
loop_
_entity_poly.entity_id
_entity_poly.type
_entity_poly.pdbx_seq_one_letter_code
_entity_poly.pdbx_strand_id
1 'polypeptide(L)'
;MIKKITFFFVTVIFFSCDFFGPIINEITTDEFKLLNSVDNVQLIDVRTVEEYKSGYIDASLNIDFYKSSFIDSLNVLDKSKTTVVYCKSGNRSRKSALIMKSLGFKSVYNLKEGMNGWLSNRYEIIIDSLN
;
A
#
# COMPACT_ATOMS: atom_id res chain seq x y z
N MET A 1 34.55 51.55 -32.19
CA MET A 1 34.68 50.97 -30.83
C MET A 1 33.36 50.31 -30.45
N ILE A 2 33.42 49.03 -30.12
CA ILE A 2 32.33 48.05 -30.11
C ILE A 2 31.41 48.24 -28.89
N LYS A 3 30.08 48.28 -29.12
CA LYS A 3 29.06 48.30 -28.07
C LYS A 3 29.04 46.95 -27.35
N LYS A 4 29.23 46.95 -26.02
CA LYS A 4 29.13 45.76 -25.18
C LYS A 4 27.66 45.32 -25.11
N ILE A 5 27.35 44.22 -25.80
CA ILE A 5 26.09 43.48 -25.65
C ILE A 5 26.27 42.54 -24.47
N THR A 6 25.68 42.90 -23.33
CA THR A 6 25.63 42.02 -22.15
C THR A 6 24.59 40.94 -22.43
N PHE A 7 25.04 39.73 -22.71
CA PHE A 7 24.21 38.56 -22.93
C PHE A 7 23.66 38.10 -21.57
N PHE A 8 22.37 38.39 -21.32
CA PHE A 8 21.67 37.92 -20.12
C PHE A 8 21.34 36.43 -20.33
N PHE A 9 22.12 35.55 -19.71
CA PHE A 9 21.88 34.11 -19.70
C PHE A 9 20.62 33.83 -18.87
N VAL A 10 19.45 33.79 -19.52
CA VAL A 10 18.23 33.25 -18.92
C VAL A 10 18.38 31.74 -18.88
N THR A 11 18.85 31.21 -17.75
CA THR A 11 18.74 29.78 -17.45
C THR A 11 17.28 29.47 -17.19
N VAL A 12 16.56 29.11 -18.25
CA VAL A 12 15.24 28.50 -18.13
C VAL A 12 15.43 27.09 -17.58
N ILE A 13 15.39 26.97 -16.27
CA ILE A 13 15.25 25.67 -15.62
C ILE A 13 13.79 25.24 -15.82
N PHE A 14 13.51 24.59 -16.94
CA PHE A 14 12.32 23.75 -17.09
C PHE A 14 12.51 22.55 -16.17
N PHE A 15 12.18 22.73 -14.88
CA PHE A 15 11.88 21.63 -13.98
C PHE A 15 10.52 21.09 -14.42
N SER A 16 10.50 20.37 -15.54
CA SER A 16 9.41 19.46 -15.87
C SER A 16 9.46 18.38 -14.80
N CYS A 17 8.81 18.63 -13.67
CA CYS A 17 8.46 17.58 -12.74
C CYS A 17 7.40 16.78 -13.48
N ASP A 18 7.81 15.69 -14.11
CA ASP A 18 6.87 14.78 -14.76
C ASP A 18 5.83 14.37 -13.72
N PHE A 19 4.59 14.81 -13.93
CA PHE A 19 3.43 14.45 -13.12
C PHE A 19 3.01 13.02 -13.45
N PHE A 20 3.91 12.06 -13.24
CA PHE A 20 3.55 10.66 -13.10
C PHE A 20 3.02 10.48 -11.68
N GLY A 21 1.69 10.47 -11.54
CA GLY A 21 1.06 10.14 -10.27
C GLY A 21 1.61 8.81 -9.72
N PRO A 22 1.62 8.61 -8.40
CA PRO A 22 2.25 7.43 -7.79
C PRO A 22 1.63 6.14 -8.34
N ILE A 23 2.39 5.40 -9.14
CA ILE A 23 2.03 4.08 -9.63
C ILE A 23 1.94 3.15 -8.42
N ILE A 24 0.79 2.55 -8.15
CA ILE A 24 0.65 1.50 -7.13
C ILE A 24 0.99 0.16 -7.74
N ASN A 25 1.83 -0.60 -7.04
CA ASN A 25 2.10 -1.97 -7.42
C ASN A 25 0.90 -2.82 -7.01
N GLU A 26 0.36 -3.57 -7.95
CA GLU A 26 -0.73 -4.51 -7.72
C GLU A 26 -0.12 -5.92 -7.67
N ILE A 27 -0.62 -6.76 -6.76
CA ILE A 27 -0.27 -8.18 -6.70
C ILE A 27 -1.56 -9.00 -6.60
N THR A 28 -1.64 -10.10 -7.33
CA THR A 28 -2.78 -11.01 -7.26
C THR A 28 -2.71 -11.88 -6.01
N THR A 29 -3.85 -12.41 -5.60
CA THR A 29 -3.95 -13.38 -4.48
C THR A 29 -3.09 -14.64 -4.69
N ASP A 30 -2.98 -15.14 -5.92
CA ASP A 30 -2.13 -16.30 -6.23
C ASP A 30 -0.64 -15.97 -6.16
N GLU A 31 -0.22 -14.86 -6.76
CA GLU A 31 1.17 -14.37 -6.65
C GLU A 31 1.55 -14.13 -5.19
N PHE A 32 0.66 -13.52 -4.41
CA PHE A 32 0.90 -13.27 -3.00
C PHE A 32 1.01 -14.57 -2.20
N LYS A 33 0.15 -15.57 -2.44
CA LYS A 33 0.22 -16.87 -1.74
C LYS A 33 1.57 -17.57 -1.97
N LEU A 34 2.10 -17.49 -3.19
CA LEU A 34 3.42 -18.04 -3.53
C LEU A 34 4.55 -17.27 -2.82
N LEU A 35 4.53 -15.94 -2.84
CA LEU A 35 5.57 -15.10 -2.21
C LEU A 35 5.56 -15.15 -0.68
N ASN A 36 4.38 -15.12 -0.06
CA ASN A 36 4.22 -15.14 1.40
C ASN A 36 4.74 -16.45 2.03
N SER A 37 4.92 -17.50 1.23
CA SER A 37 5.53 -18.76 1.66
C SER A 37 7.06 -18.68 1.74
N VAL A 38 7.66 -17.60 1.22
CA VAL A 38 9.11 -17.43 1.02
C VAL A 38 9.64 -16.19 1.76
N ASP A 39 8.84 -15.12 1.85
CA ASP A 39 9.26 -13.82 2.38
C ASP A 39 8.51 -13.39 3.66
N ASN A 40 9.23 -12.73 4.57
CA ASN A 40 8.66 -12.08 5.75
C ASN A 40 8.08 -10.70 5.40
N VAL A 41 6.92 -10.69 4.77
CA VAL A 41 6.19 -9.49 4.35
C VAL A 41 5.38 -8.89 5.51
N GLN A 42 5.25 -7.55 5.52
CA GLN A 42 4.33 -6.87 6.43
C GLN A 42 2.94 -6.86 5.80
N LEU A 43 2.05 -7.76 6.23
CA LEU A 43 0.70 -7.88 5.70
C LEU A 43 -0.30 -7.06 6.52
N ILE A 44 -1.01 -6.13 5.87
CA ILE A 44 -1.96 -5.21 6.52
C ILE A 44 -3.37 -5.43 5.99
N ASP A 45 -4.31 -5.72 6.88
CA ASP A 45 -5.75 -5.77 6.60
C ASP A 45 -6.40 -4.45 6.97
N VAL A 46 -6.88 -3.69 5.99
CA VAL A 46 -7.54 -2.39 6.21
C VAL A 46 -9.07 -2.46 6.26
N ARG A 47 -9.64 -3.67 6.42
CA ARG A 47 -11.07 -3.86 6.67
C ARG A 47 -11.46 -3.40 8.07
N THR A 48 -12.77 -3.31 8.34
CA THR A 48 -13.23 -3.01 9.69
C THR A 48 -12.84 -4.13 10.66
N VAL A 49 -12.83 -3.80 11.96
CA VAL A 49 -12.56 -4.79 13.02
C VAL A 49 -13.55 -5.97 12.94
N GLU A 50 -14.81 -5.72 12.62
CA GLU A 50 -15.84 -6.74 12.50
C GLU A 50 -15.60 -7.66 11.29
N GLU A 51 -15.25 -7.08 10.13
CA GLU A 51 -14.84 -7.84 8.95
C GLU A 51 -13.59 -8.69 9.24
N TYR A 52 -12.62 -8.14 9.95
CA TYR A 52 -11.39 -8.85 10.33
C TYR A 52 -11.69 -10.03 11.25
N LYS A 53 -12.45 -9.82 12.32
CA LYS A 53 -12.85 -10.88 13.27
C LYS A 53 -13.65 -12.02 12.62
N SER A 54 -14.38 -11.75 11.55
CA SER A 54 -15.09 -12.78 10.79
C SER A 54 -14.18 -13.73 10.00
N GLY A 55 -12.89 -13.40 9.89
CA GLY A 55 -11.88 -14.20 9.22
C GLY A 55 -10.88 -13.33 8.46
N TYR A 56 -9.59 -13.61 8.59
CA TYR A 56 -8.49 -12.85 8.01
C TYR A 56 -7.36 -13.75 7.47
N ILE A 57 -6.46 -13.18 6.67
CA ILE A 57 -5.28 -13.88 6.16
C ILE A 57 -4.27 -13.98 7.30
N ASP A 58 -3.72 -15.17 7.53
CA ASP A 58 -2.77 -15.42 8.62
C ASP A 58 -1.62 -14.40 8.66
N ALA A 59 -1.16 -14.09 9.88
CA ALA A 59 -0.14 -13.08 10.19
C ALA A 59 -0.43 -11.63 9.75
N SER A 60 -1.63 -11.33 9.26
CA SER A 60 -2.02 -9.93 8.94
C SER A 60 -2.28 -9.11 10.19
N LEU A 61 -1.89 -7.82 10.17
CA LEU A 61 -2.26 -6.84 11.18
C LEU A 61 -3.48 -6.03 10.71
N ASN A 62 -4.52 -5.94 11.54
CA ASN A 62 -5.68 -5.09 11.24
C ASN A 62 -5.40 -3.61 11.54
N ILE A 63 -5.56 -2.76 10.52
CA ILE A 63 -5.55 -1.30 10.65
C ILE A 63 -6.76 -0.74 9.90
N ASP A 64 -7.88 -0.62 10.61
CA ASP A 64 -9.17 -0.22 10.03
C ASP A 64 -9.11 1.15 9.34
N PHE A 65 -9.35 1.15 8.03
CA PHE A 65 -9.34 2.33 7.16
C PHE A 65 -10.26 3.46 7.62
N TYR A 66 -11.36 3.13 8.31
CA TYR A 66 -12.38 4.10 8.70
C TYR A 66 -12.16 4.70 10.09
N LYS A 67 -11.17 4.20 10.87
CA LYS A 67 -10.84 4.78 12.17
C LYS A 67 -10.07 6.08 11.98
N SER A 68 -10.35 7.07 12.85
CA SER A 68 -9.59 8.32 12.89
C SER A 68 -8.09 8.10 13.16
N SER A 69 -7.74 7.01 13.85
CA SER A 69 -6.37 6.60 14.16
C SER A 69 -5.64 5.91 13.00
N PHE A 70 -6.25 5.79 11.81
CA PHE A 70 -5.69 5.06 10.67
C PHE A 70 -4.26 5.52 10.32
N ILE A 71 -4.05 6.83 10.17
CA ILE A 71 -2.75 7.40 9.80
C ILE A 71 -1.71 7.20 10.91
N ASP A 72 -2.10 7.39 12.18
CA ASP A 72 -1.20 7.20 13.31
C ASP A 72 -0.76 5.74 13.42
N SER A 73 -1.69 4.80 13.17
CA SER A 73 -1.41 3.37 13.17
C SER A 73 -0.48 2.95 12.03
N LEU A 74 -0.55 3.61 10.86
CA LEU A 74 0.41 3.38 9.78
C LEU A 74 1.81 3.93 10.12
N ASN A 75 1.91 5.02 10.86
CA ASN A 75 3.19 5.66 11.15
C ASN A 75 4.10 4.87 12.09
N VAL A 76 3.53 3.95 12.89
CA VAL A 76 4.31 3.07 13.78
C VAL A 76 4.88 1.82 13.07
N LEU A 77 4.49 1.58 11.81
CA LEU A 77 4.98 0.44 11.03
C LEU A 77 6.40 0.66 10.51
N ASP A 78 7.09 -0.44 10.19
CA ASP A 78 8.39 -0.39 9.55
C ASP A 78 8.24 -0.02 8.06
N LYS A 79 8.56 1.23 7.73
CA LYS A 79 8.48 1.79 6.37
C LYS A 79 9.50 1.20 5.39
N SER A 80 10.50 0.46 5.90
CA SER A 80 11.53 -0.17 5.09
C SER A 80 11.15 -1.56 4.59
N LYS A 81 10.21 -2.24 5.27
CA LYS A 81 9.72 -3.57 4.87
C LYS A 81 8.78 -3.49 3.68
N THR A 82 8.84 -4.52 2.83
CA THR A 82 7.80 -4.77 1.82
C THR A 82 6.47 -4.95 2.52
N THR A 83 5.51 -4.09 2.18
CA THR A 83 4.19 -4.08 2.78
C THR A 83 3.14 -4.46 1.75
N VAL A 84 2.33 -5.47 2.05
CA VAL A 84 1.17 -5.84 1.23
C VAL A 84 -0.08 -5.45 2.00
N VAL A 85 -0.99 -4.75 1.32
CA VAL A 85 -2.20 -4.22 1.95
C VAL A 85 -3.41 -4.80 1.23
N TYR A 86 -4.39 -5.27 1.98
CA TYR A 86 -5.63 -5.79 1.40
C TYR A 86 -6.85 -5.27 2.15
N CYS A 87 -7.98 -5.27 1.45
CA CYS A 87 -9.29 -5.03 2.03
C CYS A 87 -10.26 -6.09 1.52
N LYS A 88 -11.58 -5.85 1.58
CA LYS A 88 -12.57 -6.78 1.03
C LYS A 88 -12.39 -7.06 -0.47
N SER A 89 -12.16 -6.03 -1.28
CA SER A 89 -12.22 -6.13 -2.75
C SER A 89 -11.14 -5.31 -3.48
N GLY A 90 -10.05 -4.93 -2.81
CA GLY A 90 -8.96 -4.12 -3.40
C GLY A 90 -9.13 -2.60 -3.35
N ASN A 91 -10.35 -2.06 -3.24
CA ASN A 91 -10.59 -0.62 -3.36
C ASN A 91 -10.02 0.24 -2.20
N ARG A 92 -10.30 -0.14 -0.95
CA ARG A 92 -9.79 0.59 0.25
C ARG A 92 -8.28 0.41 0.39
N SER A 93 -7.77 -0.78 0.08
CA SER A 93 -6.35 -1.09 0.16
C SER A 93 -5.53 -0.37 -0.90
N ARG A 94 -6.06 -0.17 -2.12
CA ARG A 94 -5.41 0.68 -3.12
C ARG A 94 -5.27 2.13 -2.66
N LYS A 95 -6.31 2.69 -2.02
CA LYS A 95 -6.24 4.03 -1.39
C LYS A 95 -5.23 4.07 -0.24
N SER A 96 -5.23 3.02 0.59
CA SER A 96 -4.29 2.87 1.70
C SER A 96 -2.84 2.81 1.20
N ALA A 97 -2.58 2.08 0.11
CA ALA A 97 -1.26 2.00 -0.49
C ALA A 97 -0.73 3.35 -0.98
N LEU A 98 -1.61 4.20 -1.56
CA LEU A 98 -1.26 5.57 -1.94
C LEU A 98 -0.89 6.41 -0.71
N ILE A 99 -1.68 6.31 0.36
CA ILE A 99 -1.40 6.98 1.63
C ILE A 99 -0.05 6.51 2.19
N MET A 100 0.19 5.20 2.23
CA MET A 100 1.45 4.64 2.74
C MET A 100 2.66 5.09 1.92
N LYS A 101 2.55 5.16 0.59
CA LYS A 101 3.61 5.77 -0.23
C LYS A 101 3.86 7.23 0.16
N SER A 102 2.81 8.03 0.37
CA SER A 102 2.96 9.43 0.83
C SER A 102 3.56 9.55 2.23
N LEU A 103 3.39 8.53 3.09
CA LEU A 103 3.99 8.44 4.42
C LEU A 103 5.45 7.95 4.39
N GLY A 104 6.01 7.64 3.21
CA GLY A 104 7.41 7.25 3.03
C GLY A 104 7.69 5.75 3.06
N PHE A 105 6.68 4.90 2.90
CA PHE A 105 6.91 3.45 2.74
C PHE A 105 7.63 3.17 1.42
N LYS A 106 8.71 2.41 1.49
CA LYS A 106 9.59 2.16 0.33
C LYS A 106 8.97 1.22 -0.70
N SER A 107 8.24 0.21 -0.22
CA SER A 107 7.70 -0.87 -1.05
C SER A 107 6.30 -1.25 -0.57
N VAL A 108 5.28 -0.88 -1.35
CA VAL A 108 3.87 -1.11 -0.99
C VAL A 108 3.13 -1.72 -2.18
N TYR A 109 2.45 -2.83 -1.93
CA TYR A 109 1.62 -3.55 -2.89
C TYR A 109 0.17 -3.58 -2.41
N ASN A 110 -0.76 -3.38 -3.34
CA ASN A 110 -2.18 -3.67 -3.11
C ASN A 110 -2.46 -5.12 -3.51
N LEU A 111 -3.07 -5.89 -2.61
CA LEU A 111 -3.64 -7.20 -2.96
C LEU A 111 -4.91 -6.98 -3.76
N LYS A 112 -4.80 -7.14 -5.07
CA LYS A 112 -5.73 -6.61 -6.07
C LYS A 112 -7.16 -7.11 -5.86
N GLU A 113 -7.35 -8.41 -5.66
CA GLU A 113 -8.67 -9.01 -5.47
C GLU A 113 -9.18 -8.91 -4.03
N GLY A 114 -8.31 -8.53 -3.08
CA GLY A 114 -8.58 -8.49 -1.65
C GLY A 114 -9.01 -9.83 -1.08
N MET A 115 -9.73 -9.77 0.05
CA MET A 115 -10.28 -10.95 0.74
C MET A 115 -11.25 -11.75 -0.14
N ASN A 116 -12.01 -11.10 -1.02
CA ASN A 116 -12.92 -11.79 -1.94
C ASN A 116 -12.16 -12.75 -2.86
N GLY A 117 -11.02 -12.33 -3.44
CA GLY A 117 -10.19 -13.23 -4.24
C GLY A 117 -9.58 -14.36 -3.43
N TRP A 118 -9.09 -14.03 -2.22
CA TRP A 118 -8.52 -15.03 -1.31
C TRP A 118 -9.51 -16.16 -1.00
N LEU A 119 -10.75 -15.79 -0.68
CA LEU A 119 -11.84 -16.74 -0.44
C LEU A 119 -12.28 -17.48 -1.70
N SER A 120 -12.31 -16.81 -2.86
CA SER A 120 -12.63 -17.44 -4.15
C SER A 120 -11.64 -18.55 -4.49
N ASN A 121 -10.36 -18.35 -4.18
CA ASN A 121 -9.31 -19.34 -4.37
C ASN A 121 -9.27 -20.41 -3.27
N ARG A 122 -10.20 -20.33 -2.30
CA ARG A 122 -10.35 -21.26 -1.17
C ARG A 122 -9.09 -21.36 -0.31
N TYR A 123 -8.36 -20.25 -0.20
CA TYR A 123 -7.21 -20.18 0.70
C TYR A 123 -7.66 -20.10 2.16
N GLU A 124 -6.82 -20.66 3.03
CA GLU A 124 -7.07 -20.71 4.47
C GLU A 124 -7.17 -19.31 5.08
N ILE A 125 -8.05 -19.18 6.06
CA ILE A 125 -8.26 -17.97 6.84
C ILE A 125 -8.18 -18.31 8.32
N ILE A 126 -7.73 -17.36 9.13
CA ILE A 126 -7.78 -17.45 10.58
C ILE A 126 -9.07 -16.77 11.04
N ILE A 127 -9.78 -17.41 11.96
CA ILE A 127 -10.93 -16.82 12.65
C ILE A 127 -10.54 -16.77 14.11
N ASP A 128 -10.65 -15.59 14.72
CA ASP A 128 -10.48 -15.48 16.17
C ASP A 128 -11.64 -16.27 16.80
N SER A 129 -11.34 -17.48 17.27
CA SER A 129 -12.31 -18.29 18.01
C SER A 129 -12.77 -17.47 19.21
N LEU A 130 -14.10 -17.31 19.37
CA LEU A 130 -14.71 -16.74 20.57
C LEU A 130 -14.22 -17.52 21.79
N ASN A 131 -13.21 -16.96 22.48
CA ASN A 131 -12.88 -17.27 23.86
C ASN A 131 -13.29 -16.05 24.69
#